data_AF-A0A8S3UNI3-F1
#
_entry.id   AF-A0A8S3UNI3-F1
#
_cell.length_a   1.000
_cell.length_b   1.000
_cell.length_c   1.000
_cell.angle_alpha   90.00
_cell.angle_beta   90.00
_cell.angle_gamma   90.00
#
_symmetry.space_group_name_H-M   'P 1'
#
loop_
_entity.id
_entity.type
_entity.pdbx_description
1 polymer ?
#
loop_
_entity_poly.entity_id
_entity_poly.type
_entity_poly.pdbx_seq_one_letter_code
_entity_poly.pdbx_strand_id
1 'polypeptide(L)'
;MDYYSSDEEFDVEGVLGKEWEKVQKKTFTAWCNSHLRKAGTQIEDIEYDFRNGLKLMLLLTVLSNEDLPRPDRGNMRFHKIANVNKALDFIAYKGVRLASIGAEEIVDGNNKLTLGMVWTIILRFAIADIYVEGEFSIRHKHGALNSIWSDMATEKTIIKDSIGCRGIIGLTRKKPLYFDECLQDTSLRILVLI
;
A
#
# COMPACT_ATOMS: atom_id res chain seq x y z
N MET A 1 33.23 -31.74 31.84
CA MET A 1 33.82 -30.44 31.46
C MET A 1 33.08 -30.08 30.21
N ASP A 2 31.91 -29.47 30.40
CA ASP A 2 30.85 -29.50 29.39
C ASP A 2 30.87 -28.15 28.71
N TYR A 3 31.59 -28.11 27.60
CA TYR A 3 31.67 -26.97 26.71
C TYR A 3 30.44 -27.01 25.79
N TYR A 4 29.28 -26.64 26.32
CA TYR A 4 28.15 -26.24 25.48
C TYR A 4 28.10 -24.72 25.52
N SER A 5 28.66 -24.12 24.46
CA SER A 5 28.57 -22.68 24.20
C SER A 5 27.11 -22.25 24.17
N SER A 6 26.78 -21.35 25.09
CA SER A 6 25.57 -20.57 25.11
C SER A 6 25.49 -19.66 23.88
N ASP A 7 24.26 -19.44 23.41
CA ASP A 7 23.79 -18.18 22.83
C ASP A 7 24.33 -17.77 21.45
N GLU A 8 23.93 -18.51 20.41
CA GLU A 8 23.48 -17.87 19.17
C GLU A 8 21.96 -17.98 19.10
N GLU A 9 21.27 -17.21 19.94
CA GLU A 9 19.85 -16.90 19.73
C GLU A 9 19.79 -16.02 18.48
N PHE A 10 19.78 -16.67 17.31
CA PHE A 10 19.60 -16.02 16.02
C PHE A 10 18.32 -15.19 16.13
N ASP A 11 18.40 -13.88 15.89
CA ASP A 11 17.25 -12.95 15.90
C ASP A 11 16.31 -13.27 14.72
N VAL A 12 15.64 -14.41 14.81
CA VAL A 12 14.70 -14.93 13.81
C VAL A 12 13.58 -13.92 13.61
N GLU A 13 13.18 -13.20 14.65
CA GLU A 13 12.13 -12.19 14.60
C GLU A 13 12.55 -10.96 13.77
N GLY A 14 13.75 -10.43 13.97
CA GLY A 14 14.31 -9.34 13.17
C GLY A 14 14.64 -9.73 11.73
N VAL A 15 15.03 -10.99 11.48
CA VAL A 15 15.25 -11.51 10.12
C VAL A 15 13.94 -11.67 9.36
N LEU A 16 12.91 -12.25 9.99
CA LEU A 16 11.58 -12.42 9.38
C LEU A 16 10.91 -11.07 9.08
N GLY A 17 11.11 -10.07 9.94
CA GLY A 17 10.61 -8.70 9.70
C GLY A 17 11.23 -8.06 8.45
N LYS A 18 12.55 -8.18 8.27
CA LYS A 18 13.26 -7.64 7.10
C LYS A 18 12.89 -8.34 5.80
N GLU A 19 12.71 -9.65 5.83
CA GLU A 19 12.30 -10.42 4.66
C GLU A 19 10.87 -10.09 4.23
N TRP A 20 9.98 -9.89 5.21
CA TRP A 20 8.62 -9.43 4.94
C TRP A 20 8.58 -8.03 4.33
N GLU A 21 9.38 -7.10 4.86
CA GLU A 21 9.48 -5.74 4.33
C GLU A 21 9.96 -5.73 2.86
N LYS A 22 10.94 -6.58 2.51
CA LYS A 22 11.41 -6.73 1.12
C LYS A 22 10.31 -7.24 0.20
N VAL A 23 9.55 -8.26 0.62
CA VAL A 23 8.43 -8.79 -0.16
C VAL A 23 7.37 -7.70 -0.37
N GLN A 24 6.97 -7.02 0.71
CA GLN A 24 5.99 -5.94 0.65
C GLN A 24 6.42 -4.83 -0.31
N LYS A 25 7.66 -4.34 -0.21
CA LYS A 25 8.23 -3.33 -1.10
C LYS A 25 8.13 -3.77 -2.55
N LYS A 26 8.60 -4.98 -2.86
CA LYS A 26 8.59 -5.54 -4.21
C LYS A 26 7.16 -5.58 -4.77
N THR A 27 6.21 -6.06 -3.97
CA THR A 27 4.81 -6.16 -4.36
C THR A 27 4.18 -4.78 -4.60
N PHE A 28 4.41 -3.81 -3.71
CA PHE A 28 3.87 -2.45 -3.86
C PHE A 28 4.49 -1.73 -5.07
N THR A 29 5.82 -1.86 -5.27
CA THR A 29 6.53 -1.34 -6.44
C THR A 29 5.95 -1.92 -7.74
N ALA A 30 5.75 -3.24 -7.79
CA ALA A 30 5.17 -3.91 -8.95
C ALA A 30 3.75 -3.42 -9.25
N TRP A 31 2.91 -3.26 -8.21
CA TRP A 31 1.57 -2.71 -8.37
C TRP A 31 1.61 -1.29 -8.92
N CYS A 32 2.39 -0.39 -8.31
CA CYS A 32 2.54 0.99 -8.80
C CYS A 32 2.98 1.02 -10.27
N ASN A 33 3.94 0.17 -10.65
CA ASN A 33 4.44 0.06 -12.02
C ASN A 33 3.41 -0.48 -13.02
N SER A 34 2.45 -1.31 -12.58
CA SER A 34 1.34 -1.76 -13.43
C SER A 34 0.46 -0.60 -13.91
N HIS A 35 0.46 0.52 -13.18
CA HIS A 35 -0.24 1.76 -13.52
C HIS A 35 0.71 2.77 -14.18
N LEU A 36 1.87 3.05 -13.59
CA LEU A 36 2.80 4.07 -14.09
C LEU A 36 3.33 3.78 -15.51
N ARG A 37 3.46 2.49 -15.88
CA ARG A 37 3.89 2.11 -17.24
C ARG A 37 2.91 2.57 -18.32
N LYS A 38 1.63 2.73 -17.98
CA LYS A 38 0.61 3.29 -18.89
C LYS A 38 0.86 4.77 -19.21
N ALA A 39 1.53 5.47 -18.29
CA ALA A 39 1.99 6.85 -18.45
C ALA A 39 3.46 6.95 -18.89
N GLY A 40 4.08 5.85 -19.32
CA GLY A 40 5.44 5.82 -19.86
C GLY A 40 6.55 5.96 -18.81
N THR A 41 6.28 5.67 -17.53
CA THR A 41 7.29 5.73 -16.46
C THR A 41 7.21 4.54 -15.50
N GLN A 42 8.19 4.43 -14.60
CA GLN A 42 8.23 3.41 -13.55
C GLN A 42 9.03 3.89 -12.34
N ILE A 43 8.87 3.17 -11.23
CA ILE A 43 9.66 3.28 -10.01
C ILE A 43 10.48 2.01 -9.78
N GLU A 44 11.65 2.18 -9.19
CA GLU A 44 12.55 1.10 -8.78
C GLU A 44 12.52 0.95 -7.25
N ASP A 45 12.61 2.07 -6.55
CA ASP A 45 12.56 2.13 -5.09
C ASP A 45 11.44 3.08 -4.66
N ILE A 46 10.38 2.51 -4.09
CA ILE A 46 9.20 3.24 -3.66
C ILE A 46 9.48 4.32 -2.60
N GLU A 47 10.52 4.11 -1.78
CA GLU A 47 10.89 5.01 -0.67
C GLU A 47 11.66 6.22 -1.19
N TYR A 48 12.34 6.06 -2.31
CA TYR A 48 13.13 7.12 -2.93
C TYR A 48 12.37 7.85 -4.04
N ASP A 49 11.70 7.09 -4.91
CA ASP A 49 11.08 7.60 -6.13
C ASP A 49 9.83 8.45 -5.87
N PHE A 50 9.17 8.29 -4.72
CA PHE A 50 8.02 9.11 -4.33
C PHE A 50 8.38 10.38 -3.57
N ARG A 51 9.64 10.55 -3.12
CA ARG A 51 10.06 11.68 -2.27
C ARG A 51 9.89 13.05 -2.91
N ASN A 52 9.91 13.15 -4.23
CA ASN A 52 9.71 14.43 -4.93
C ASN A 52 8.23 14.75 -5.24
N GLY A 53 7.33 13.80 -4.95
CA GLY A 53 5.89 13.89 -5.19
C GLY A 53 5.44 13.71 -6.65
N LEU A 54 6.33 13.79 -7.64
CA LEU A 54 5.94 13.79 -9.06
C LEU A 54 5.34 12.47 -9.51
N LYS A 55 6.04 11.36 -9.25
CA LYS A 55 5.55 10.02 -9.61
C LYS A 55 4.34 9.60 -8.76
N LEU A 56 4.25 10.09 -7.52
CA LEU A 56 3.10 9.88 -6.64
C LEU A 56 1.84 10.58 -7.19
N MET A 57 1.95 11.85 -7.57
CA MET A 57 0.85 12.59 -8.19
C MET A 57 0.42 11.94 -9.51
N LEU A 58 1.38 11.55 -10.36
CA LEU A 58 1.09 10.85 -11.61
C LEU A 58 0.37 9.52 -11.38
N LEU A 59 0.80 8.74 -10.39
CA LEU A 59 0.12 7.50 -10.01
C LEU A 59 -1.34 7.77 -9.65
N LEU A 60 -1.62 8.77 -8.81
CA LEU A 60 -2.98 9.13 -8.41
C LEU A 60 -3.83 9.59 -9.60
N THR A 61 -3.27 10.37 -10.54
CA THR A 61 -3.96 10.74 -11.78
C THR A 61 -4.32 9.51 -12.61
N VAL A 62 -3.38 8.57 -12.80
CA VAL A 62 -3.64 7.33 -13.56
C VAL A 62 -4.65 6.41 -12.86
N LEU A 63 -4.65 6.37 -11.52
CA LEU A 63 -5.59 5.54 -10.76
C LEU A 63 -7.01 6.09 -10.78
N SER A 64 -7.16 7.40 -10.66
CA SER A 64 -8.46 8.08 -10.58
C SER A 64 -9.04 8.51 -11.92
N ASN A 65 -8.23 8.56 -12.98
CA ASN A 65 -8.53 9.25 -14.23
C ASN A 65 -8.93 10.72 -14.04
N GLU A 66 -8.40 11.38 -13.01
CA GLU A 66 -8.61 12.80 -12.73
C GLU A 66 -7.28 13.55 -12.62
N ASP A 67 -7.23 14.76 -13.16
CA ASP A 67 -6.05 15.60 -13.12
C ASP A 67 -5.83 16.18 -11.72
N LEU A 68 -4.61 16.04 -11.21
CA LEU A 68 -4.15 16.76 -10.02
C LEU A 68 -3.68 18.17 -10.40
N PRO A 69 -3.59 19.11 -9.44
CA PRO A 69 -2.98 20.41 -9.65
C PRO A 69 -1.58 20.32 -10.25
N ARG A 70 -1.16 21.33 -11.01
CA ARG A 70 0.15 21.32 -11.68
C ARG A 70 1.29 21.12 -10.64
N PRO A 71 2.24 20.20 -10.90
CA PRO A 71 3.36 19.98 -10.00
C PRO A 71 4.38 21.11 -10.06
N ASP A 72 5.03 21.37 -8.94
CA ASP A 72 6.20 22.23 -8.83
C ASP A 72 7.44 21.48 -9.34
N ARG A 73 8.09 22.02 -10.37
CA ARG A 73 9.25 21.37 -11.02
C ARG A 73 10.60 21.75 -10.42
N GLY A 74 10.60 22.53 -9.34
CA GLY A 74 11.84 22.93 -8.66
C GLY A 74 12.42 21.78 -7.83
N ASN A 75 13.74 21.81 -7.61
CA ASN A 75 14.47 20.71 -6.97
C ASN A 75 14.67 20.88 -5.44
N MET A 76 14.31 22.04 -4.89
CA MET A 76 14.41 22.33 -3.46
C MET A 76 13.40 21.54 -2.62
N ARG A 77 13.71 21.30 -1.35
CA ARG A 77 12.88 20.49 -0.44
C ARG A 77 11.44 20.99 -0.34
N PHE A 78 11.22 22.31 -0.30
CA PHE A 78 9.87 22.86 -0.20
C PHE A 78 9.01 22.59 -1.44
N HIS A 79 9.60 22.48 -2.65
CA HIS A 79 8.86 22.08 -3.85
C HIS A 79 8.42 20.61 -3.76
N LYS A 80 9.28 19.75 -3.23
CA LYS A 80 8.95 18.33 -2.99
C LYS A 80 7.80 18.21 -1.99
N ILE A 81 7.87 18.94 -0.89
CA ILE A 81 6.79 19.00 0.12
C ILE A 81 5.48 19.49 -0.51
N ALA A 82 5.53 20.56 -1.29
CA ALA A 82 4.34 21.08 -1.98
C ALA A 82 3.71 20.05 -2.92
N ASN A 83 4.52 19.30 -3.67
CA ASN A 83 4.01 18.21 -4.53
C ASN A 83 3.40 17.06 -3.73
N VAL A 84 4.05 16.63 -2.66
CA VAL A 84 3.52 15.58 -1.80
C VAL A 84 2.23 16.03 -1.12
N ASN A 85 2.14 17.28 -0.64
CA ASN A 85 0.90 17.83 -0.08
C ASN A 85 -0.25 17.80 -1.10
N LYS A 86 -0.02 18.21 -2.36
CA LYS A 86 -1.03 18.09 -3.41
C LYS A 86 -1.54 16.65 -3.58
N ALA A 87 -0.64 15.66 -3.47
CA ALA A 87 -1.02 14.25 -3.52
C ALA A 87 -1.82 13.81 -2.27
N LEU A 88 -1.37 14.19 -1.07
CA LEU A 88 -2.06 13.87 0.19
C LEU A 88 -3.44 14.52 0.27
N ASP A 89 -3.58 15.78 -0.14
CA ASP A 89 -4.85 16.49 -0.24
C ASP A 89 -5.81 15.79 -1.22
N PHE A 90 -5.29 15.31 -2.35
CA PHE A 90 -6.09 14.54 -3.31
C PHE A 90 -6.56 13.21 -2.72
N ILE A 91 -5.70 12.50 -1.98
CA ILE A 91 -6.06 11.26 -1.27
C ILE A 91 -7.16 11.55 -0.23
N ALA A 92 -7.04 12.65 0.52
CA ALA A 92 -8.05 13.11 1.47
C ALA A 92 -9.38 13.44 0.79
N TYR A 93 -9.34 14.16 -0.33
CA TYR A 93 -10.51 14.46 -1.16
C TYR A 93 -11.23 13.19 -1.64
N LYS A 94 -10.50 12.11 -1.90
CA LYS A 94 -11.07 10.79 -2.27
C LYS A 94 -11.65 10.01 -1.08
N GLY A 95 -11.70 10.60 0.11
CA GLY A 95 -12.33 10.04 1.31
C GLY A 95 -11.39 9.20 2.17
N VAL A 96 -10.08 9.36 2.03
CA VAL A 96 -9.07 8.63 2.81
C VAL A 96 -8.47 9.55 3.87
N ARG A 97 -8.55 9.17 5.15
CA ARG A 97 -7.92 9.93 6.23
C ARG A 97 -6.54 9.37 6.55
N LEU A 98 -5.50 10.16 6.28
CA LEU A 98 -4.10 9.85 6.61
C LEU A 98 -3.66 10.66 7.84
N ALA A 99 -4.36 10.53 8.97
CA ALA A 99 -4.16 11.39 10.16
C ALA A 99 -2.72 11.41 10.70
N SER A 100 -1.93 10.36 10.43
CA SER A 100 -0.56 10.20 10.92
C SER A 100 0.53 10.39 9.86
N ILE A 101 0.21 10.83 8.63
CA ILE A 101 1.20 10.93 7.53
C ILE A 101 1.28 12.37 7.01
N GLY A 102 2.38 13.05 7.31
CA GLY A 102 2.73 14.35 6.75
C GLY A 102 3.60 14.24 5.48
N ALA A 103 3.64 15.31 4.68
CA ALA A 103 4.45 15.35 3.47
C ALA A 103 5.95 15.32 3.77
N GLU A 104 6.37 15.90 4.89
CA GLU A 104 7.76 15.92 5.37
C GLU A 104 8.31 14.50 5.49
N GLU A 105 7.55 13.60 6.09
CA GLU A 105 7.95 12.21 6.31
C GLU A 105 8.20 11.45 5.00
N ILE A 106 7.35 11.70 4.00
CA ILE A 106 7.53 11.11 2.66
C ILE A 106 8.74 11.73 1.98
N VAL A 107 8.92 13.05 2.05
CA VAL A 107 10.06 13.75 1.43
C VAL A 107 11.39 13.37 2.08
N ASP A 108 11.40 13.10 3.39
CA ASP A 108 12.59 12.73 4.13
C ASP A 108 12.91 11.23 4.01
N GLY A 109 11.97 10.43 3.50
CA GLY A 109 12.17 9.01 3.17
C GLY A 109 11.84 8.07 4.33
N ASN A 110 10.78 8.37 5.10
CA ASN A 110 10.30 7.49 6.15
C ASN A 110 9.65 6.25 5.53
N ASN A 111 10.39 5.14 5.52
CA ASN A 111 10.01 3.85 4.96
C ASN A 111 8.62 3.39 5.40
N LYS A 112 8.40 3.37 6.72
CA LYS A 112 7.16 2.87 7.33
C LYS A 112 5.95 3.70 6.90
N LEU A 113 6.09 5.03 6.91
CA LEU A 113 5.00 5.93 6.55
C LEU A 113 4.76 5.93 5.03
N THR A 114 5.81 5.82 4.22
CA THR A 114 5.68 5.71 2.76
C THR A 114 4.94 4.44 2.36
N LEU A 115 5.31 3.29 2.94
CA LEU A 115 4.62 2.02 2.71
C LEU A 115 3.18 2.06 3.23
N GLY A 116 2.93 2.69 4.38
CA GLY A 116 1.59 2.88 4.93
C GLY A 116 0.69 3.75 4.03
N MET A 117 1.24 4.82 3.46
CA MET A 117 0.54 5.67 2.49
C MET A 117 0.17 4.87 1.24
N VAL A 118 1.14 4.18 0.62
CA VAL A 118 0.91 3.38 -0.60
C VAL A 118 -0.10 2.27 -0.36
N TRP A 119 -0.01 1.58 0.78
CA TRP A 119 -1.00 0.58 1.19
C TRP A 119 -2.42 1.16 1.19
N THR A 120 -2.58 2.36 1.76
CA THR A 120 -3.90 3.01 1.82
C THR A 120 -4.42 3.39 0.43
N ILE A 121 -3.54 3.83 -0.47
CA ILE A 121 -3.87 4.08 -1.88
C ILE A 121 -4.33 2.78 -2.56
N ILE A 122 -3.60 1.67 -2.38
CA ILE A 122 -3.96 0.36 -2.94
C ILE A 122 -5.35 -0.04 -2.47
N LEU A 123 -5.61 0.01 -1.17
CA LEU A 123 -6.92 -0.32 -0.60
C LEU A 123 -8.03 0.54 -1.22
N ARG A 124 -7.80 1.86 -1.34
CA ARG A 124 -8.83 2.78 -1.82
C ARG A 124 -9.16 2.61 -3.31
N PHE A 125 -8.17 2.36 -4.16
CA PHE A 125 -8.33 2.39 -5.62
C PHE A 125 -8.40 0.99 -6.26
N ALA A 126 -7.86 -0.04 -5.61
CA ALA A 126 -7.95 -1.40 -6.15
C ALA A 126 -9.21 -2.13 -5.69
N ILE A 127 -9.68 -1.85 -4.46
CA ILE A 127 -10.80 -2.59 -3.85
C ILE A 127 -12.13 -1.84 -4.02
N ALA A 128 -12.16 -0.51 -3.86
CA ALA A 128 -13.43 0.23 -3.97
C ALA A 128 -14.03 0.20 -5.39
N ASP A 129 -13.20 0.13 -6.42
CA ASP A 129 -13.63 -0.01 -7.83
C ASP A 129 -14.38 -1.32 -8.10
N ILE A 130 -14.29 -2.32 -7.22
CA ILE A 130 -15.02 -3.59 -7.34
C ILE A 130 -16.50 -3.41 -6.95
N TYR A 131 -16.84 -2.37 -6.18
CA TYR A 131 -18.18 -2.20 -5.60
C TYR A 131 -19.07 -1.18 -6.35
N VAL A 132 -18.52 -0.39 -7.27
CA VAL A 132 -19.25 0.79 -7.82
C VAL A 132 -20.13 0.46 -9.02
N GLU A 133 -19.85 -0.58 -9.80
CA GLU A 133 -20.69 -0.91 -10.97
C GLU A 133 -20.99 -2.40 -11.00
N GLY A 134 -22.27 -2.71 -10.79
CA GLY A 134 -22.83 -4.06 -10.72
C GLY A 134 -22.62 -4.93 -11.96
N GLU A 135 -21.97 -4.45 -13.02
CA GLU A 135 -21.47 -5.26 -14.12
C GLU A 135 -20.21 -4.62 -14.75
N PHE A 136 -19.18 -5.44 -14.95
CA PHE A 136 -18.08 -5.25 -15.92
C PHE A 136 -16.86 -4.32 -15.62
N SER A 137 -15.93 -4.77 -14.75
CA SER A 137 -14.46 -4.61 -15.01
C SER A 137 -13.57 -5.57 -14.18
N ILE A 138 -14.06 -6.76 -13.85
CA ILE A 138 -13.35 -7.64 -12.90
C ILE A 138 -12.13 -8.34 -13.55
N ARG A 139 -12.16 -8.64 -14.86
CA ARG A 139 -11.18 -9.55 -15.49
C ARG A 139 -9.72 -9.06 -15.55
N HIS A 140 -9.46 -7.76 -15.72
CA HIS A 140 -8.09 -7.23 -15.79
C HIS A 140 -7.52 -6.81 -14.43
N LYS A 141 -8.36 -6.34 -13.49
CA LYS A 141 -7.93 -5.91 -12.16
C LYS A 141 -7.66 -7.08 -11.20
N HIS A 142 -8.36 -8.21 -11.39
CA HIS A 142 -8.17 -9.41 -10.57
C HIS A 142 -6.75 -9.99 -10.67
N GLY A 143 -6.07 -9.88 -11.83
CA GLY A 143 -4.71 -10.42 -11.99
C GLY A 143 -3.65 -9.69 -11.15
N ALA A 144 -3.68 -8.36 -11.16
CA ALA A 144 -2.75 -7.53 -10.39
C ALA A 144 -2.99 -7.69 -8.89
N LEU A 145 -4.26 -7.70 -8.46
CA LEU A 145 -4.61 -8.00 -7.07
C LEU A 145 -4.22 -9.43 -6.70
N ASN A 146 -4.52 -10.44 -7.52
CA ASN A 146 -4.13 -11.82 -7.23
C ASN A 146 -2.63 -12.01 -7.02
N SER A 147 -1.78 -11.31 -7.77
CA SER A 147 -0.33 -11.33 -7.55
C SER A 147 0.00 -10.72 -6.18
N ILE A 148 -0.51 -9.53 -5.91
CA ILE A 148 -0.30 -8.84 -4.63
C ILE A 148 -0.78 -9.68 -3.45
N TRP A 149 -1.88 -10.39 -3.64
CA TRP A 149 -2.52 -11.20 -2.61
C TRP A 149 -1.82 -12.54 -2.46
N SER A 150 -1.31 -13.15 -3.52
CA SER A 150 -0.46 -14.35 -3.43
C SER A 150 0.84 -14.05 -2.69
N ASP A 151 1.38 -12.85 -2.89
CA ASP A 151 2.63 -12.43 -2.25
C ASP A 151 2.41 -12.00 -0.78
N MET A 152 1.21 -11.51 -0.42
CA MET A 152 0.90 -11.01 0.93
C MET A 152 0.01 -11.93 1.80
N ALA A 153 -0.71 -12.90 1.23
CA ALA A 153 -1.58 -13.79 2.00
C ALA A 153 -0.83 -15.05 2.44
N THR A 154 -1.08 -15.49 3.67
CA THR A 154 -0.56 -16.77 4.19
C THR A 154 -1.60 -17.89 4.20
N GLU A 155 -2.89 -17.60 3.98
CA GLU A 155 -3.92 -18.61 3.67
C GLU A 155 -5.19 -17.95 3.08
N LYS A 156 -5.87 -18.64 2.15
CA LYS A 156 -7.18 -18.22 1.60
C LYS A 156 -8.29 -19.03 2.28
N THR A 157 -9.14 -18.39 3.08
CA THR A 157 -10.33 -19.07 3.62
C THR A 157 -11.54 -18.79 2.74
N ILE A 158 -12.11 -19.85 2.15
CA ILE A 158 -13.34 -19.77 1.37
C ILE A 158 -14.52 -19.81 2.36
N ILE A 159 -15.25 -18.70 2.51
CA ILE A 159 -16.50 -18.70 3.26
C ILE A 159 -17.62 -19.11 2.29
N LYS A 160 -18.30 -20.22 2.59
CA LYS A 160 -19.50 -20.66 1.85
C LYS A 160 -20.74 -20.12 2.56
N ASP A 161 -21.61 -19.43 1.82
CA ASP A 161 -22.96 -19.14 2.31
C ASP A 161 -23.86 -20.38 2.19
N SER A 162 -25.00 -20.35 2.87
CA SER A 162 -25.99 -21.43 2.90
C SER A 162 -26.78 -21.61 1.60
N ILE A 163 -26.50 -20.84 0.55
CA ILE A 163 -27.26 -20.83 -0.71
C ILE A 163 -26.39 -21.24 -1.92
N GLY A 164 -25.11 -21.55 -1.71
CA GLY A 164 -24.32 -22.33 -2.67
C GLY A 164 -23.85 -21.56 -3.91
N CYS A 165 -23.91 -20.22 -3.90
CA CYS A 165 -23.40 -19.41 -5.02
C CYS A 165 -22.66 -18.15 -4.55
N ARG A 166 -21.33 -18.17 -4.79
CA ARG A 166 -20.36 -17.06 -4.81
C ARG A 166 -19.79 -16.56 -3.47
N GLY A 167 -18.82 -17.33 -2.97
CA GLY A 167 -17.43 -16.88 -2.78
C GLY A 167 -17.19 -15.50 -2.16
N ILE A 168 -17.56 -15.33 -0.88
CA ILE A 168 -16.91 -14.32 -0.05
C ILE A 168 -15.57 -14.91 0.42
N ILE A 169 -14.46 -14.32 0.00
CA ILE A 169 -13.14 -14.67 0.54
C ILE A 169 -13.05 -13.97 1.90
N GLY A 170 -13.17 -14.74 2.97
CA GLY A 170 -12.83 -14.28 4.30
C GLY A 170 -11.33 -14.10 4.39
N LEU A 171 -10.87 -12.87 4.54
CA LEU A 171 -9.44 -12.53 4.63
C LEU A 171 -9.06 -12.33 6.09
N THR A 172 -8.52 -13.36 6.73
CA THR A 172 -7.89 -13.21 8.05
C THR A 172 -6.42 -12.84 7.89
N ARG A 173 -6.05 -11.65 8.35
CA ARG A 173 -4.67 -11.16 8.43
C ARG A 173 -3.86 -12.02 9.41
N LYS A 174 -2.72 -12.58 9.01
CA LYS A 174 -1.69 -12.99 9.98
C LYS A 174 -1.11 -11.69 10.55
N LYS A 175 -1.27 -11.45 11.86
CA LYS A 175 -0.76 -10.23 12.52
C LYS A 175 0.74 -10.07 12.17
N PRO A 176 1.16 -9.00 11.47
CA PRO A 176 2.57 -8.66 11.44
C PRO A 176 2.91 -8.00 12.78
N LEU A 177 3.87 -8.56 13.52
CA LEU A 177 4.26 -8.19 14.89
C LEU A 177 4.72 -6.73 15.09
N TYR A 178 4.74 -5.87 14.06
CA TYR A 178 5.37 -4.53 14.11
C TYR A 178 4.46 -3.35 13.69
N PHE A 179 3.19 -3.60 13.40
CA PHE A 179 2.28 -2.58 12.86
C PHE A 179 1.23 -2.06 13.86
N ASP A 180 1.24 -2.50 15.11
CA ASP A 180 0.10 -2.30 16.02
C ASP A 180 0.07 -0.93 16.74
N GLU A 181 1.11 -0.07 16.70
CA GLU A 181 1.11 1.18 17.50
C GLU A 181 1.01 2.49 16.72
N CYS A 182 1.35 2.53 15.42
CA CYS A 182 1.40 3.81 14.68
C CYS A 182 0.11 4.16 13.90
N LEU A 183 -0.82 3.21 13.81
CA LEU A 183 -2.11 3.34 13.09
C LEU A 183 -3.32 3.11 14.00
N GLN A 184 -3.18 3.31 15.32
CA GLN A 184 -4.28 3.21 16.28
C GLN A 184 -5.20 4.44 16.28
N ASP A 185 -5.49 5.01 15.12
CA ASP A 185 -6.58 5.99 14.99
C ASP A 185 -7.78 5.35 14.26
N THR A 186 -8.60 4.68 15.09
CA THR A 186 -10.08 4.66 15.13
C THR A 186 -10.96 4.69 13.87
N SER A 187 -10.46 4.42 12.65
CA SER A 187 -11.32 4.30 11.45
C SER A 187 -11.27 2.96 10.72
N LEU A 188 -10.41 2.01 11.14
CA LEU A 188 -10.31 0.68 10.54
C LEU A 188 -11.41 -0.31 10.98
N ARG A 189 -12.44 0.13 11.71
CA ARG A 189 -13.62 -0.72 12.04
C ARG A 189 -14.61 -0.87 10.88
N ILE A 190 -14.40 -0.25 9.72
CA ILE A 190 -15.41 -0.24 8.65
C ILE A 190 -15.36 -1.46 7.70
N LEU A 191 -14.41 -2.40 7.82
CA LEU A 191 -14.32 -3.53 6.88
C LEU A 191 -14.16 -4.92 7.52
N VAL A 192 -14.92 -5.22 8.59
CA VAL A 192 -15.09 -6.62 9.07
C VAL A 192 -16.56 -6.99 9.39
N LEU A 193 -17.54 -6.12 9.14
CA LEU A 193 -18.96 -6.48 9.31
C LEU A 193 -19.84 -5.87 8.21
N ILE A 194 -19.73 -6.39 6.99
CA ILE A 194 -20.84 -6.67 6.06
C ILE A 194 -20.44 -7.93 5.27
#